data_AF-M0C4A3-F1
#
_entry.id   AF-M0C4A3-F1
#
_cell.length_a   1.000
_cell.length_b   1.000
_cell.length_c   1.000
_cell.angle_alpha   90.00
_cell.angle_beta   90.00
_cell.angle_gamma   90.00
#
_symmetry.space_group_name_H-M   'P 1'
#
loop_
_entity.id
_entity.type
_entity.pdbx_description
1 polymer ?
#
loop_
_entity_poly.entity_id
_entity_poly.type
_entity_poly.pdbx_seq_one_letter_code
_entity_poly.pdbx_strand_id
1 'polypeptide(L)'
;MTTLGIIALDAADYDLARAWGCENMLLETHGELETFAHSGANPNTLEVWTSVATGVEPPSHGLASTGEQQQWRNPILEYASAVAPYLLPKAARVRIGTWLRGDGGGATEDGGGTDGVGMTLRQTDHSHLFEPAGRVVRWWPGVTPGEHLSETWHWLNLASRGAISDDDLWRRLYGNAGLEAGWLQGMGQTDVAVAGVHMHALDAAGHAFATHPDRLRAVYERVDRLLGSVREHVDDLLVLSDHGMQVAWIDGDSKPGFHSWRALASTTLADDLPESVFDVRDWVDEHVADSDDRRAERQPAVMDTTEEQLRDLGYLE
;
A
#
# COMPACT_ATOMS: atom_id res chain seq x y z
N MET A 1 -14.60 -2.95 -21.25
CA MET A 1 -14.77 -1.85 -20.28
C MET A 1 -13.46 -1.10 -20.22
N THR A 2 -13.44 0.19 -19.91
CA THR A 2 -12.19 0.91 -19.63
C THR A 2 -11.80 0.65 -18.19
N THR A 3 -10.58 0.20 -17.94
CA THR A 3 -10.04 -0.04 -16.60
C THR A 3 -9.22 1.17 -16.15
N LEU A 4 -9.65 1.82 -15.06
CA LEU A 4 -8.81 2.77 -14.33
C LEU A 4 -7.94 2.01 -13.33
N GLY A 5 -6.64 1.94 -13.59
CA GLY A 5 -5.64 1.47 -12.63
C GLY A 5 -5.32 2.56 -11.61
N ILE A 6 -5.25 2.21 -10.32
CA ILE A 6 -4.83 3.10 -9.25
C ILE A 6 -3.62 2.49 -8.56
N ILE A 7 -2.52 3.22 -8.53
CA ILE A 7 -1.33 2.83 -7.78
C ILE A 7 -1.04 3.84 -6.67
N ALA A 8 -1.20 3.37 -5.44
CA ALA A 8 -0.83 4.08 -4.23
C ALA A 8 0.66 3.86 -3.96
N LEU A 9 1.50 4.80 -4.40
CA LEU A 9 2.94 4.81 -4.11
C LEU A 9 3.20 5.48 -2.76
N ASP A 10 3.48 4.69 -1.73
CA ASP A 10 3.79 5.22 -0.40
C ASP A 10 5.05 6.10 -0.43
N ALA A 11 4.91 7.33 0.08
CA ALA A 11 5.96 8.34 0.13
C ALA A 11 6.58 8.77 -1.22
N ALA A 12 5.83 8.69 -2.33
CA ALA A 12 6.25 9.33 -3.59
C ALA A 12 6.22 10.87 -3.44
N ASP A 13 7.41 11.47 -3.35
CA ASP A 13 7.60 12.92 -3.21
C ASP A 13 7.60 13.59 -4.59
N TYR A 14 6.66 14.53 -4.79
CA TYR A 14 6.46 15.21 -6.06
C TYR A 14 7.74 15.91 -6.56
N ASP A 15 8.44 16.62 -5.68
CA ASP A 15 9.64 17.36 -6.05
C ASP A 15 10.79 16.42 -6.44
N LEU A 16 10.92 15.27 -5.76
CA LEU A 16 11.92 14.26 -6.11
C LEU A 16 11.62 13.60 -7.46
N ALA A 17 10.36 13.22 -7.70
CA ALA A 17 9.94 12.66 -8.99
C ALA A 17 10.25 13.63 -10.14
N ARG A 18 9.97 14.93 -9.96
CA ARG A 18 10.29 15.99 -10.92
C ARG A 18 11.78 16.19 -11.11
N ALA A 19 12.54 16.26 -10.02
CA ALA A 19 13.99 16.46 -10.07
C ALA A 19 14.71 15.33 -10.81
N TRP A 20 14.17 14.12 -10.80
CA TRP A 20 14.76 12.95 -11.45
C TRP A 20 14.11 12.56 -12.78
N GLY A 21 13.07 13.27 -13.22
CA GLY A 21 12.41 13.02 -14.50
C GLY A 21 11.75 11.65 -14.56
N CYS A 22 11.01 11.28 -13.52
CA CYS A 22 10.26 10.02 -13.46
C CYS A 22 8.99 10.11 -14.32
N GLU A 23 9.12 9.97 -15.65
CA GLU A 23 8.03 10.20 -16.64
C GLU A 23 6.87 9.20 -16.55
N ASN A 24 7.04 8.05 -15.90
CA ASN A 24 5.96 7.08 -15.66
C ASN A 24 5.29 7.28 -14.30
N MET A 25 5.91 8.03 -13.38
CA MET A 25 5.24 8.60 -12.20
C MET A 25 4.57 9.94 -12.51
N LEU A 26 5.17 10.74 -13.40
CA LEU A 26 4.72 12.06 -13.84
C LEU A 26 4.01 11.92 -15.19
N LEU A 27 2.78 11.44 -15.12
CA LEU A 27 1.88 11.26 -16.26
C LEU A 27 1.43 12.61 -16.84
N GLU A 28 0.50 12.56 -17.78
CA GLU A 28 -0.02 13.68 -18.57
C GLU A 28 -0.42 14.88 -17.70
N THR A 29 -1.20 14.63 -16.64
CA THR A 29 -1.53 15.63 -15.62
C THR A 29 -0.89 15.21 -14.30
N HIS A 30 -0.12 16.08 -13.66
CA HIS A 30 0.56 15.79 -12.40
C HIS A 30 0.76 17.03 -11.52
N GLY A 31 0.67 16.85 -10.21
CA GLY A 31 0.69 17.92 -9.22
C GLY A 31 0.98 17.42 -7.81
N GLU A 32 1.08 18.36 -6.88
CA GLU A 32 1.03 18.04 -5.45
C GLU A 32 -0.42 17.77 -5.05
N LEU A 33 -0.62 16.73 -4.24
CA LEU A 33 -1.90 16.39 -3.61
C LEU A 33 -1.93 16.94 -2.19
N GLU A 34 -2.99 17.65 -1.80
CA GLU A 34 -3.13 18.09 -0.42
C GLU A 34 -3.34 16.88 0.50
N THR A 35 -2.43 16.71 1.46
CA THR A 35 -2.47 15.64 2.49
C THR A 35 -2.59 16.23 3.89
N PHE A 36 -2.79 15.39 4.90
CA PHE A 36 -3.02 15.81 6.28
C PHE A 36 -2.18 15.00 7.29
N ALA A 37 -2.10 15.50 8.52
CA ALA A 37 -1.61 14.77 9.67
C ALA A 37 -2.63 14.86 10.81
N HIS A 38 -3.02 13.71 11.38
CA HIS A 38 -4.00 13.68 12.48
C HIS A 38 -3.36 13.32 13.82
N SER A 39 -2.75 12.12 13.91
CA SER A 39 -2.17 11.66 15.18
C SER A 39 -0.76 12.18 15.46
N GLY A 40 -0.12 12.81 14.48
CA GLY A 40 1.26 13.26 14.55
C GLY A 40 1.49 14.60 13.87
N ALA A 41 2.76 15.01 13.80
CA ALA A 41 3.16 16.25 13.14
C ALA A 41 3.38 16.11 11.63
N ASN A 42 3.43 14.88 11.11
CA ASN A 42 3.54 14.56 9.69
C ASN A 42 2.48 13.51 9.31
N PRO A 43 2.14 13.39 8.02
CA PRO A 43 1.16 12.42 7.55
C PRO A 43 1.49 10.98 7.97
N ASN A 44 0.48 10.16 8.20
CA ASN A 44 0.64 8.75 8.56
C ASN A 44 -0.02 7.86 7.53
N THR A 45 0.74 6.90 6.99
CA THR A 45 0.32 5.94 5.97
C THR A 45 -1.06 5.33 6.18
N LEU A 46 -1.32 4.76 7.37
CA LEU A 46 -2.60 4.09 7.60
C LEU A 46 -3.77 5.11 7.65
N GLU A 47 -3.55 6.28 8.26
CA GLU A 47 -4.57 7.33 8.34
C GLU A 47 -4.90 7.84 6.94
N VAL A 48 -3.88 8.25 6.20
CA VAL A 48 -4.05 8.90 4.90
C VAL A 48 -4.60 7.94 3.87
N TRP A 49 -4.06 6.72 3.71
CA TRP A 49 -4.60 5.78 2.72
C TRP A 49 -6.03 5.34 3.02
N THR A 50 -6.43 5.30 4.31
CA THR A 50 -7.83 5.04 4.65
C THR A 50 -8.70 6.24 4.25
N SER A 51 -8.25 7.47 4.50
CA SER A 51 -8.94 8.69 4.05
C SER A 51 -9.03 8.77 2.52
N VAL A 52 -7.97 8.44 1.78
CA VAL A 52 -7.99 8.35 0.31
C VAL A 52 -9.08 7.40 -0.17
N ALA A 53 -9.20 6.24 0.48
CA ALA A 53 -10.21 5.26 0.09
C ALA A 53 -11.65 5.67 0.45
N THR A 54 -11.83 6.37 1.58
CA THR A 54 -13.15 6.60 2.18
C THR A 54 -13.72 7.99 1.91
N GLY A 55 -12.86 8.98 1.65
CA GLY A 55 -13.18 10.40 1.52
C GLY A 55 -13.42 11.11 2.86
N VAL A 56 -13.06 10.50 4.00
CA VAL A 56 -13.35 11.07 5.34
C VAL A 56 -12.12 11.08 6.24
N GLU A 57 -12.15 11.89 7.30
CA GLU A 57 -11.07 11.99 8.30
C GLU A 57 -10.97 10.77 9.24
N PRO A 58 -9.83 10.57 9.93
CA PRO A 58 -9.62 9.46 10.86
C PRO A 58 -10.67 9.20 11.94
N PRO A 59 -11.28 10.22 12.57
CA PRO A 59 -12.37 10.00 13.49
C PRO A 59 -13.60 9.32 12.86
N SER A 60 -13.84 9.54 11.57
CA SER A 60 -15.00 9.01 10.84
C SER A 60 -14.78 7.59 10.36
N HIS A 61 -13.60 7.27 9.82
CA HIS A 61 -13.28 5.91 9.37
C HIS A 61 -12.67 5.03 10.47
N GLY A 62 -12.46 5.56 11.68
CA GLY A 62 -12.07 4.81 12.87
C GLY A 62 -10.63 4.31 12.92
N LEU A 63 -9.74 4.80 12.04
CA LEU A 63 -8.32 4.41 11.98
C LEU A 63 -7.40 5.60 12.26
N ALA A 64 -7.40 6.08 13.50
CA ALA A 64 -6.36 6.99 13.99
C ALA A 64 -5.16 6.21 14.57
N SER A 65 -3.95 6.71 14.35
CA SER A 65 -2.69 6.19 14.90
C SER A 65 -2.54 6.48 16.40
N THR A 66 -3.41 5.89 17.21
CA THR A 66 -3.35 5.97 18.68
C THR A 66 -2.49 4.86 19.31
N GLY A 67 -1.86 4.01 18.48
CA GLY A 67 -0.98 2.91 18.91
C GLY A 67 -1.62 1.51 18.87
N GLU A 68 -2.84 1.38 18.34
CA GLU A 68 -3.62 0.13 18.20
C GLU A 68 -3.88 -0.21 16.71
N GLN A 69 -2.91 0.08 15.84
CA GLN A 69 -3.07 -0.10 14.38
C GLN A 69 -2.95 -1.55 13.90
N GLN A 70 -2.39 -2.42 14.74
CA GLN A 70 -2.19 -3.83 14.43
C GLN A 70 -3.21 -4.66 15.22
N GLN A 71 -3.90 -5.58 14.55
CA GLN A 71 -4.77 -6.58 15.18
C GLN A 71 -4.18 -7.97 15.03
N TRP A 72 -4.33 -8.81 16.06
CA TRP A 72 -3.93 -10.20 15.97
C TRP A 72 -4.95 -10.97 15.11
N ARG A 73 -4.46 -11.76 14.14
CA ARG A 73 -5.32 -12.70 13.39
C ARG A 73 -5.99 -13.74 14.29
N ASN A 74 -5.46 -13.99 15.48
CA ASN A 74 -6.02 -14.93 16.44
C ASN A 74 -6.97 -14.22 17.43
N PRO A 75 -8.27 -14.59 17.49
CA PRO A 75 -9.26 -13.94 18.36
C PRO A 75 -8.92 -13.97 19.86
N ILE A 76 -8.21 -15.00 20.32
CA ILE A 76 -7.79 -15.13 21.73
C ILE A 76 -6.67 -14.14 22.03
N LEU A 77 -5.72 -13.96 21.10
CA LEU A 77 -4.64 -12.98 21.23
C LEU A 77 -5.16 -11.55 21.12
N GLU A 78 -6.17 -11.30 20.27
CA GLU A 78 -6.84 -10.01 20.16
C GLU A 78 -7.58 -9.65 21.45
N TYR A 79 -8.32 -10.59 22.03
CA TYR A 79 -8.95 -10.39 23.33
C TYR A 79 -7.91 -10.16 24.44
N ALA A 80 -6.82 -10.93 24.44
CA ALA A 80 -5.74 -10.76 25.40
C ALA A 80 -5.04 -9.40 25.24
N SER A 81 -4.84 -8.91 24.01
CA SER A 81 -4.26 -7.60 23.74
C SER A 81 -5.20 -6.44 24.09
N ALA A 82 -6.51 -6.62 23.97
CA ALA A 82 -7.50 -5.62 24.41
C ALA A 82 -7.50 -5.43 25.94
N VAL A 83 -7.20 -6.49 26.70
CA VAL A 83 -7.13 -6.43 28.18
C VAL A 83 -5.73 -6.04 28.67
N ALA A 84 -4.68 -6.30 27.88
CA ALA A 84 -3.28 -6.05 28.26
C ALA A 84 -2.95 -4.59 28.67
N PRO A 85 -3.49 -3.51 28.06
CA PRO A 85 -3.22 -2.13 28.48
C PRO A 85 -3.58 -1.85 29.95
N TYR A 86 -4.58 -2.55 30.49
CA TYR A 86 -5.04 -2.40 31.87
C TYR A 86 -4.20 -3.18 32.87
N LEU A 87 -3.44 -4.17 32.39
CA LEU A 87 -2.69 -5.11 33.23
C LEU A 87 -1.17 -4.95 33.10
N LEU A 88 -0.68 -4.43 31.96
CA LEU A 88 0.73 -4.43 31.60
C LEU A 88 1.23 -3.05 31.13
N PRO A 89 2.37 -2.57 31.66
CA PRO A 89 3.04 -1.38 31.14
C PRO A 89 3.39 -1.49 29.65
N LYS A 90 3.40 -0.35 28.94
CA LYS A 90 3.67 -0.28 27.48
C LYS A 90 4.95 -1.03 27.07
N ALA A 91 6.03 -0.89 27.85
CA ALA A 91 7.30 -1.58 27.59
C ALA A 91 7.20 -3.12 27.65
N ALA A 92 6.39 -3.66 28.56
CA ALA A 92 6.14 -5.09 28.66
C ALA A 92 5.29 -5.59 27.49
N ARG A 93 4.26 -4.82 27.09
CA ARG A 93 3.41 -5.13 25.92
C ARG A 93 4.20 -5.18 24.62
N VAL A 94 5.09 -4.20 24.40
CA VAL A 94 5.97 -4.18 23.23
C VAL A 94 6.89 -5.40 23.21
N ARG A 95 7.48 -5.76 24.36
CA ARG A 95 8.40 -6.90 24.46
C ARG A 95 7.70 -8.24 24.21
N ILE A 96 6.49 -8.41 24.73
CA ILE A 96 5.66 -9.60 24.50
C ILE A 96 5.22 -9.67 23.03
N GLY A 97 4.78 -8.55 22.46
CA GLY A 97 4.43 -8.47 21.03
C GLY A 97 5.62 -8.82 20.13
N THR A 98 6.82 -8.31 20.42
CA THR A 98 8.06 -8.65 19.69
C THR A 98 8.41 -10.14 19.81
N TRP A 99 8.21 -10.75 20.97
CA TRP A 99 8.44 -12.18 21.14
C TRP A 99 7.40 -13.03 20.39
N LEU A 100 6.11 -12.67 20.46
CA LEU A 100 5.04 -13.36 19.73
C LEU A 100 5.15 -13.19 18.20
N ARG A 101 5.74 -12.10 17.72
CA ARG A 101 6.05 -11.88 16.31
C ARG A 101 7.22 -12.74 15.79
N GLY A 102 7.88 -13.55 16.63
CA GLY A 102 9.06 -14.31 16.25
C GLY A 102 10.37 -13.51 16.24
N ASP A 103 10.31 -12.19 16.49
CA ASP A 103 11.48 -11.29 16.50
C ASP A 103 12.41 -11.50 17.73
N GLY A 104 12.03 -12.40 18.65
CA GLY A 104 12.60 -12.52 19.99
C GLY A 104 13.55 -13.69 20.24
N GLY A 105 13.77 -14.61 19.29
CA GLY A 105 14.72 -15.69 19.50
C GLY A 105 14.72 -16.78 18.45
N GLY A 106 15.90 -17.02 17.87
CA GLY A 106 16.23 -18.19 17.07
C GLY A 106 15.99 -18.00 15.58
N ALA A 107 17.04 -17.67 14.84
CA ALA A 107 17.06 -17.90 13.41
C ALA A 107 16.85 -19.39 13.15
N THR A 108 15.72 -19.76 12.55
CA THR A 108 15.61 -21.02 11.83
C THR A 108 16.00 -20.75 10.38
N GLU A 109 17.14 -21.31 10.00
CA GLU A 109 17.55 -21.50 8.62
C GLU A 109 16.57 -22.45 7.96
N ASP A 110 15.44 -21.96 7.46
CA ASP A 110 14.71 -22.63 6.38
C ASP A 110 13.86 -21.60 5.64
N GLY A 111 14.18 -21.41 4.36
CA GLY A 111 13.44 -20.53 3.47
C GLY A 111 12.07 -21.11 3.19
N GLY A 112 11.02 -20.46 3.68
CA GLY A 112 9.64 -20.68 3.29
C GLY A 112 8.67 -20.62 4.46
N GLY A 113 7.83 -19.59 4.48
CA GLY A 113 6.61 -19.56 5.29
C GLY A 113 6.69 -18.76 6.60
N THR A 114 5.92 -17.68 6.64
CA THR A 114 5.22 -17.08 7.79
C THR A 114 5.43 -17.71 9.18
N ASP A 115 6.41 -17.22 9.97
CA ASP A 115 6.57 -17.60 11.39
C ASP A 115 6.62 -16.40 12.36
N GLY A 116 5.98 -15.29 11.96
CA GLY A 116 5.51 -14.28 12.92
C GLY A 116 4.01 -14.44 13.12
N VAL A 117 3.54 -14.56 14.36
CA VAL A 117 2.10 -14.68 14.66
C VAL A 117 1.37 -13.49 14.04
N GLY A 118 0.60 -13.76 12.99
CA GLY A 118 0.11 -12.79 12.02
C GLY A 118 -0.64 -11.62 12.65
N MET A 119 -0.02 -10.43 12.56
CA MET A 119 -0.71 -9.17 12.75
C MET A 119 -1.19 -8.68 11.39
N THR A 120 -2.48 -8.44 11.25
CA THR A 120 -3.04 -7.71 10.11
C THR A 120 -3.28 -6.27 10.51
N LEU A 121 -3.15 -5.35 9.56
CA LEU A 121 -3.56 -3.98 9.81
C LEU A 121 -5.08 -3.95 9.96
N ARG A 122 -5.55 -3.13 10.90
CA ARG A 122 -6.98 -2.93 11.08
C ARG A 122 -7.58 -2.34 9.81
N GLN A 123 -8.77 -2.82 9.46
CA GLN A 123 -9.56 -2.31 8.34
C GLN A 123 -10.68 -1.41 8.86
N THR A 124 -11.10 -0.46 8.03
CA THR A 124 -12.28 0.36 8.29
C THR A 124 -13.54 -0.40 7.90
N ASP A 125 -14.63 -0.15 8.64
CA ASP A 125 -15.99 -0.56 8.26
C ASP A 125 -16.71 0.56 7.47
N HIS A 126 -16.04 1.68 7.21
CA HIS A 126 -16.60 2.79 6.46
C HIS A 126 -16.63 2.47 4.96
N SER A 127 -17.67 2.95 4.27
CA SER A 127 -17.77 2.79 2.82
C SER A 127 -16.56 3.41 2.12
N HIS A 128 -16.06 2.72 1.09
CA HIS A 128 -14.85 3.09 0.38
C HIS A 128 -14.96 2.90 -1.14
N LEU A 129 -14.06 3.54 -1.90
CA LEU A 129 -14.11 3.63 -3.36
C LEU A 129 -14.05 2.28 -4.10
N PHE A 130 -13.55 1.23 -3.44
CA PHE A 130 -13.48 -0.14 -3.99
C PHE A 130 -14.68 -1.05 -3.65
N GLU A 131 -15.71 -0.57 -2.94
CA GLU A 131 -16.91 -1.38 -2.65
C GLU A 131 -17.84 -1.60 -3.86
N PRO A 132 -18.04 -0.61 -4.76
CA PRO A 132 -18.91 -0.79 -5.93
C PRO A 132 -18.52 -1.99 -6.80
N ALA A 133 -19.50 -2.56 -7.50
CA ALA A 133 -19.28 -3.71 -8.35
C ALA A 133 -18.26 -3.41 -9.46
N GLY A 134 -17.44 -4.40 -9.82
CA GLY A 134 -16.41 -4.22 -10.84
C GLY A 134 -15.20 -3.43 -10.37
N ARG A 135 -15.11 -3.05 -9.10
CA ARG A 135 -13.92 -2.44 -8.51
C ARG A 135 -13.19 -3.44 -7.63
N VAL A 136 -11.88 -3.53 -7.79
CA VAL A 136 -11.03 -4.52 -7.12
C VAL A 136 -9.82 -3.86 -6.50
N VAL A 137 -9.34 -4.37 -5.37
CA VAL A 137 -8.20 -3.81 -4.66
C VAL A 137 -7.37 -4.89 -3.96
N ARG A 138 -6.05 -4.67 -3.91
CA ARG A 138 -5.10 -5.48 -3.12
C ARG A 138 -4.16 -4.58 -2.31
N TRP A 139 -3.81 -5.06 -1.12
CA TRP A 139 -2.79 -4.51 -0.22
C TRP A 139 -2.96 -3.06 0.24
N TRP A 140 -4.06 -2.40 -0.11
CA TRP A 140 -4.42 -1.05 0.33
C TRP A 140 -4.59 -0.97 1.87
N PRO A 141 -3.79 -0.17 2.58
CA PRO A 141 -3.87 -0.03 4.04
C PRO A 141 -5.23 0.50 4.49
N GLY A 142 -5.82 -0.12 5.51
CA GLY A 142 -7.11 0.30 6.05
C GLY A 142 -8.33 -0.18 5.27
N VAL A 143 -8.17 -0.66 4.04
CA VAL A 143 -9.25 -1.27 3.23
C VAL A 143 -9.07 -2.77 3.12
N THR A 144 -7.83 -3.23 2.97
CA THR A 144 -7.46 -4.65 2.90
C THR A 144 -6.58 -5.02 4.11
N PRO A 145 -6.29 -6.31 4.37
CA PRO A 145 -5.45 -6.71 5.51
C PRO A 145 -4.02 -6.14 5.53
N GLY A 146 -3.57 -5.49 4.44
CA GLY A 146 -2.33 -4.70 4.40
C GLY A 146 -1.05 -5.52 4.64
N GLU A 147 -1.03 -6.79 4.20
CA GLU A 147 0.06 -7.73 4.50
C GLU A 147 1.43 -7.22 4.05
N HIS A 148 1.54 -6.66 2.84
CA HIS A 148 2.80 -6.10 2.32
C HIS A 148 3.34 -4.92 3.13
N LEU A 149 2.45 -4.07 3.68
CA LEU A 149 2.85 -2.95 4.55
C LEU A 149 3.43 -3.49 5.87
N SER A 150 2.77 -4.47 6.47
CA SER A 150 3.23 -5.16 7.69
C SER A 150 4.57 -5.86 7.49
N GLU A 151 4.73 -6.56 6.36
CA GLU A 151 5.98 -7.20 5.96
C GLU A 151 7.11 -6.20 5.78
N THR A 152 6.84 -5.08 5.11
CA THR A 152 7.88 -4.08 4.85
C THR A 152 8.35 -3.43 6.14
N TRP A 153 7.44 -3.07 7.05
CA TRP A 153 7.81 -2.55 8.37
C TRP A 153 8.64 -3.56 9.16
N HIS A 154 8.32 -4.85 9.07
CA HIS A 154 9.12 -5.91 9.67
C HIS A 154 10.53 -5.98 9.05
N TRP A 155 10.67 -5.92 7.72
CA TRP A 155 11.97 -5.96 7.05
C TRP A 155 12.83 -4.73 7.36
N LEU A 156 12.23 -3.52 7.39
CA LEU A 156 12.92 -2.31 7.84
C LEU A 156 13.39 -2.44 9.29
N ASN A 157 12.59 -3.06 10.15
CA ASN A 157 12.98 -3.34 11.52
C ASN A 157 14.18 -4.29 11.59
N LEU A 158 14.17 -5.39 10.83
CA LEU A 158 15.29 -6.32 10.73
C LEU A 158 16.55 -5.63 10.21
N ALA A 159 16.44 -4.84 9.14
CA ALA A 159 17.54 -4.11 8.54
C ALA A 159 18.15 -3.09 9.51
N SER A 160 17.33 -2.31 10.22
CA SER A 160 17.80 -1.33 11.22
C SER A 160 18.59 -1.95 12.38
N ARG A 161 18.40 -3.25 12.64
CA ARG A 161 19.11 -4.03 13.66
C ARG A 161 20.30 -4.82 13.10
N GLY A 162 20.56 -4.72 11.80
CA GLY A 162 21.60 -5.50 11.10
C GLY A 162 21.29 -6.98 10.99
N ALA A 163 20.03 -7.40 11.10
CA ALA A 163 19.62 -8.80 11.03
C ALA A 163 19.49 -9.33 9.60
N ILE A 164 19.33 -8.44 8.62
CA ILE A 164 19.35 -8.74 7.18
C ILE A 164 20.28 -7.76 6.46
N SER A 165 20.82 -8.16 5.31
CA SER A 165 21.65 -7.29 4.47
C SER A 165 20.81 -6.31 3.63
N ASP A 166 21.45 -5.25 3.13
CA ASP A 166 20.84 -4.37 2.12
C ASP A 166 20.30 -5.17 0.93
N ASP A 167 21.09 -6.12 0.39
CA ASP A 167 20.67 -6.95 -0.74
C ASP A 167 19.41 -7.79 -0.43
N ASP A 168 19.30 -8.32 0.79
CA ASP A 168 18.12 -9.07 1.21
C ASP A 168 16.89 -8.17 1.34
N LEU A 169 17.04 -6.99 1.94
CA LEU A 169 15.98 -5.99 2.05
C LEU A 169 15.47 -5.60 0.64
N TRP A 170 16.37 -5.20 -0.27
CA TRP A 170 15.99 -4.74 -1.61
C TRP A 170 15.40 -5.86 -2.46
N ARG A 171 15.90 -7.09 -2.33
CA ARG A 171 15.30 -8.25 -3.01
C ARG A 171 13.84 -8.47 -2.59
N ARG A 172 13.53 -8.32 -1.30
CA ARG A 172 12.17 -8.45 -0.77
C ARG A 172 11.26 -7.30 -1.19
N LEU A 173 11.73 -6.05 -1.03
CA LEU A 173 10.99 -4.85 -1.44
C LEU A 173 10.66 -4.85 -2.94
N TYR A 174 11.63 -5.19 -3.80
CA TYR A 174 11.38 -5.30 -5.23
C TYR A 174 10.56 -6.53 -5.61
N GLY A 175 10.58 -7.58 -4.79
CA GLY A 175 9.65 -8.70 -4.91
C GLY A 175 8.20 -8.24 -4.72
N ASN A 176 7.92 -7.51 -3.65
CA ASN A 176 6.58 -6.97 -3.38
C ASN A 176 6.17 -5.97 -4.47
N ALA A 177 7.05 -5.04 -4.86
CA ALA A 177 6.77 -4.11 -5.95
C ALA A 177 6.39 -4.82 -7.26
N GLY A 178 7.11 -5.89 -7.60
CA GLY A 178 6.80 -6.71 -8.78
C GLY A 178 5.44 -7.43 -8.70
N LEU A 179 5.06 -7.95 -7.52
CA LEU A 179 3.74 -8.54 -7.29
C LEU A 179 2.62 -7.50 -7.40
N GLU A 180 2.84 -6.31 -6.86
CA GLU A 180 1.90 -5.19 -6.86
C GLU A 180 1.62 -4.71 -8.29
N ALA A 181 2.67 -4.41 -9.05
CA ALA A 181 2.57 -4.01 -10.44
C ALA A 181 1.99 -5.12 -11.32
N GLY A 182 2.46 -6.37 -11.15
CA GLY A 182 1.99 -7.51 -11.94
C GLY A 182 0.52 -7.84 -11.69
N TRP A 183 0.04 -7.70 -10.46
CA TRP A 183 -1.39 -7.87 -10.16
C TRP A 183 -2.23 -6.81 -10.87
N LEU A 184 -1.80 -5.54 -10.83
CA LEU A 184 -2.51 -4.44 -11.48
C LEU A 184 -2.54 -4.59 -13.00
N GLN A 185 -1.42 -5.00 -13.62
CA GLN A 185 -1.36 -5.36 -15.04
C GLN A 185 -2.35 -6.46 -15.40
N GLY A 186 -2.43 -7.51 -14.57
CA GLY A 186 -3.38 -8.59 -14.77
C GLY A 186 -4.83 -8.11 -14.72
N MET A 187 -5.17 -7.18 -13.83
CA MET A 187 -6.51 -6.63 -13.72
C MET A 187 -6.91 -5.77 -14.93
N GLY A 188 -5.97 -5.02 -15.51
CA GLY A 188 -6.21 -4.29 -16.75
C GLY A 188 -6.52 -5.17 -17.97
N GLN A 189 -6.31 -6.49 -17.88
CA GLN A 189 -6.70 -7.48 -18.89
C GLN A 189 -8.07 -8.14 -18.59
N THR A 190 -8.81 -7.63 -17.61
CA THR A 190 -10.12 -8.17 -17.18
C THR A 190 -11.23 -7.12 -17.30
N ASP A 191 -12.47 -7.50 -17.04
CA ASP A 191 -13.63 -6.60 -17.12
C ASP A 191 -13.91 -5.95 -15.75
N VAL A 192 -12.94 -5.17 -15.26
CA VAL A 192 -13.05 -4.38 -14.02
C VAL A 192 -13.03 -2.89 -14.36
N ALA A 193 -13.81 -2.10 -13.62
CA ALA A 193 -13.88 -0.65 -13.75
C ALA A 193 -12.66 0.03 -13.14
N VAL A 194 -12.28 -0.43 -11.94
CA VAL A 194 -11.22 0.13 -11.11
C VAL A 194 -10.39 -1.00 -10.53
N ALA A 195 -9.08 -0.88 -10.62
CA ALA A 195 -8.15 -1.80 -9.97
C ALA A 195 -7.14 -1.01 -9.13
N GLY A 196 -7.12 -1.20 -7.81
CA GLY A 196 -6.23 -0.49 -6.90
C GLY A 196 -5.15 -1.37 -6.27
N VAL A 197 -3.93 -0.86 -6.19
CA VAL A 197 -2.83 -1.52 -5.47
C VAL A 197 -2.01 -0.50 -4.67
N HIS A 198 -1.44 -0.94 -3.55
CA HIS A 198 -0.51 -0.13 -2.76
C HIS A 198 0.91 -0.68 -2.82
N MET A 199 1.90 0.20 -2.98
CA MET A 199 3.31 -0.10 -3.12
C MET A 199 4.16 0.72 -2.17
N HIS A 200 5.00 0.06 -1.38
CA HIS A 200 5.71 0.68 -0.26
C HIS A 200 7.22 0.89 -0.50
N ALA A 201 7.70 0.59 -1.71
CA ALA A 201 9.13 0.59 -2.03
C ALA A 201 9.80 1.97 -1.85
N LEU A 202 9.08 3.07 -2.08
CA LEU A 202 9.62 4.42 -2.00
C LEU A 202 9.70 4.95 -0.56
N ASP A 203 8.74 4.66 0.30
CA ASP A 203 8.83 4.97 1.73
C ASP A 203 10.04 4.29 2.40
N ALA A 204 10.18 2.98 2.18
CA ALA A 204 11.33 2.22 2.64
C ALA A 204 12.66 2.80 2.14
N ALA A 205 12.71 3.27 0.89
CA ALA A 205 13.88 3.94 0.33
C ALA A 205 14.13 5.31 0.94
N GLY A 206 13.09 6.08 1.19
CA GLY A 206 13.17 7.37 1.86
C GLY A 206 13.80 7.25 3.24
N HIS A 207 13.32 6.31 4.05
CA HIS A 207 13.90 6.02 5.37
C HIS A 207 15.35 5.53 5.29
N ALA A 208 15.71 4.74 4.28
CA ALA A 208 17.06 4.20 4.13
C ALA A 208 18.06 5.24 3.54
N PHE A 209 17.62 6.08 2.60
CA PHE A 209 18.49 6.83 1.69
C PHE A 209 18.21 8.33 1.63
N ALA A 210 17.47 8.92 2.58
CA ALA A 210 17.23 10.36 2.63
C ALA A 210 18.49 11.24 2.72
N THR A 211 19.67 10.66 2.99
CA THR A 211 20.98 11.34 2.97
C THR A 211 21.89 10.87 1.81
N HIS A 212 21.39 10.00 0.94
CA HIS A 212 22.13 9.35 -0.15
C HIS A 212 21.38 9.54 -1.50
N PRO A 213 21.50 10.71 -2.15
CA PRO A 213 20.67 11.09 -3.29
C PRO A 213 20.73 10.10 -4.45
N ASP A 214 21.93 9.61 -4.79
CA ASP A 214 22.09 8.65 -5.90
C ASP A 214 21.41 7.31 -5.62
N ARG A 215 21.40 6.85 -4.36
CA ARG A 215 20.74 5.60 -3.98
C ARG A 215 19.22 5.76 -4.00
N LEU A 216 18.70 6.86 -3.46
CA LEU A 216 17.25 7.13 -3.46
C LEU A 216 16.74 7.29 -4.90
N ARG A 217 17.45 8.06 -5.72
CA ARG A 217 17.19 8.22 -7.16
C ARG A 217 17.11 6.87 -7.88
N ALA A 218 18.06 5.98 -7.63
CA ALA A 218 18.06 4.67 -8.28
C ALA A 218 16.81 3.82 -7.95
N VAL A 219 16.23 3.99 -6.75
CA VAL A 219 14.95 3.34 -6.40
C VAL A 219 13.78 4.00 -7.13
N TYR A 220 13.72 5.34 -7.16
CA TYR A 220 12.71 6.09 -7.90
C TYR A 220 12.70 5.70 -9.39
N GLU A 221 13.86 5.74 -10.05
CA GLU A 221 13.98 5.33 -11.46
C GLU A 221 13.59 3.86 -11.70
N ARG A 222 13.74 2.98 -10.69
CA ARG A 222 13.33 1.58 -10.80
C ARG A 222 11.82 1.42 -10.69
N VAL A 223 11.20 2.08 -9.72
CA VAL A 223 9.74 2.09 -9.57
C VAL A 223 9.10 2.76 -10.79
N ASP A 224 9.70 3.82 -11.30
CA ASP A 224 9.24 4.51 -12.52
C ASP A 224 9.20 3.55 -13.72
N ARG A 225 10.29 2.81 -13.99
CA ARG A 225 10.30 1.81 -15.06
C ARG A 225 9.24 0.73 -14.88
N LEU A 226 8.94 0.35 -13.64
CA LEU A 226 7.89 -0.62 -13.34
C LEU A 226 6.50 -0.06 -13.66
N LEU A 227 6.25 1.21 -13.33
CA LEU A 227 5.02 1.92 -13.70
C LEU A 227 4.84 2.04 -15.22
N GLY A 228 5.93 2.23 -15.98
CA GLY A 228 5.87 2.22 -17.43
C GLY A 228 5.23 0.93 -17.97
N SER A 229 5.58 -0.22 -17.37
CA SER A 229 4.95 -1.49 -17.71
C SER A 229 3.48 -1.58 -17.26
N VAL A 230 3.11 -1.01 -16.10
CA VAL A 230 1.70 -0.95 -15.67
C VAL A 230 0.86 -0.13 -16.64
N ARG A 231 1.34 1.05 -17.05
CA ARG A 231 0.67 1.98 -17.96
C ARG A 231 0.34 1.35 -19.31
N GLU A 232 1.13 0.39 -19.78
CA GLU A 232 0.87 -0.34 -21.03
C GLU A 232 -0.29 -1.36 -20.92
N HIS A 233 -0.73 -1.69 -19.71
CA HIS A 233 -1.69 -2.80 -19.46
C HIS A 233 -3.02 -2.36 -18.85
N VAL A 234 -3.15 -1.09 -18.47
CA VAL A 234 -4.42 -0.46 -18.05
C VAL A 234 -4.82 0.60 -19.07
N ASP A 235 -6.11 0.90 -19.20
CA ASP A 235 -6.56 1.91 -20.15
C ASP A 235 -6.23 3.33 -19.66
N ASP A 236 -6.47 3.57 -18.36
CA ASP A 236 -6.11 4.81 -17.67
C ASP A 236 -5.39 4.49 -16.36
N LEU A 237 -4.50 5.38 -15.91
CA LEU A 237 -3.71 5.19 -14.68
C LEU A 237 -3.77 6.44 -13.81
N LEU A 238 -4.06 6.24 -12.53
CA LEU A 238 -3.93 7.23 -11.46
C LEU A 238 -2.82 6.80 -10.49
N VAL A 239 -1.79 7.62 -10.36
CA VAL A 239 -0.69 7.48 -9.40
C VAL A 239 -0.94 8.45 -8.27
N LEU A 240 -0.96 7.94 -7.03
CA LEU A 240 -1.16 8.74 -5.83
C LEU A 240 -0.03 8.48 -4.84
N SER A 241 0.20 9.46 -3.98
CA SER A 241 0.96 9.34 -2.76
C SER A 241 0.15 9.85 -1.58
N ASP A 242 0.38 9.28 -0.41
CA ASP A 242 -0.13 9.77 0.86
C ASP A 242 0.73 10.91 1.42
N HIS A 243 2.03 10.89 1.15
CA HIS A 243 2.99 11.92 1.56
C HIS A 243 4.24 11.91 0.67
N GLY A 244 5.21 12.79 0.97
CA GLY A 244 6.55 12.70 0.38
C GLY A 244 7.60 12.31 1.42
N MET A 245 8.86 12.57 1.14
CA MET A 245 9.98 12.25 2.03
C MET A 245 10.93 13.44 2.17
N GLN A 246 11.25 13.80 3.41
CA GLN A 246 12.27 14.79 3.70
C GLN A 246 13.65 14.24 3.41
N VAL A 247 14.50 15.03 2.76
CA VAL A 247 15.86 14.65 2.35
C VAL A 247 16.88 15.71 2.76
N ALA A 248 18.16 15.33 2.81
CA ALA A 248 19.22 16.21 3.30
C ALA A 248 19.63 17.35 2.35
N TRP A 249 19.11 17.36 1.12
CA TRP A 249 19.53 18.28 0.05
C TRP A 249 18.41 19.17 -0.48
N ILE A 250 17.20 19.09 0.07
CA ILE A 250 16.10 20.01 -0.25
C ILE A 250 16.03 21.07 0.85
N ASP A 251 16.02 22.34 0.44
CA ASP A 251 15.88 23.46 1.37
C ASP A 251 14.50 23.41 2.05
N GLY A 252 14.49 23.54 3.39
CA GLY A 252 13.27 23.45 4.20
C GLY A 252 13.06 22.09 4.87
N ASP A 253 13.69 21.04 4.35
CA ASP A 253 13.69 19.74 5.00
C ASP A 253 14.65 19.77 6.21
N SER A 254 14.11 19.49 7.39
CA SER A 254 14.85 19.61 8.66
C SER A 254 15.19 18.26 9.27
N LYS A 255 14.52 17.19 8.82
CA LYS A 255 14.67 15.83 9.37
C LYS A 255 14.68 14.81 8.23
N PRO A 256 15.82 14.60 7.56
CA PRO A 256 15.93 13.58 6.52
C PRO A 256 15.42 12.22 6.99
N GLY A 257 14.59 11.57 6.18
CA GLY A 257 13.95 10.29 6.51
C GLY A 257 12.62 10.43 7.27
N PHE A 258 12.14 11.65 7.53
CA PHE A 258 10.78 11.90 7.99
C PHE A 258 9.87 12.20 6.80
N HIS A 259 8.57 12.00 6.96
CA HIS A 259 7.61 12.28 5.89
C HIS A 259 7.57 13.78 5.58
N SER A 260 7.45 14.12 4.29
CA SER A 260 7.21 15.48 3.81
C SER A 260 5.75 15.66 3.42
N TRP A 261 5.33 16.89 3.17
CA TRP A 261 3.97 17.23 2.74
C TRP A 261 3.77 17.19 1.22
N ARG A 262 4.82 16.85 0.46
CA ARG A 262 4.84 16.93 -1.01
C ARG A 262 4.32 15.63 -1.65
N ALA A 263 3.08 15.27 -1.32
CA ALA A 263 2.45 14.08 -1.89
C ALA A 263 2.21 14.26 -3.40
N LEU A 264 2.46 13.22 -4.20
CA LEU A 264 2.18 13.20 -5.64
C LEU A 264 0.72 12.83 -5.94
N ALA A 265 0.10 13.54 -6.88
CA ALA A 265 -1.03 13.01 -7.68
C ALA A 265 -0.69 13.14 -9.17
N SER A 266 -0.98 12.09 -9.94
CA SER A 266 -0.75 12.09 -11.38
C SER A 266 -1.68 11.14 -12.12
N THR A 267 -2.15 11.52 -13.30
CA THR A 267 -3.10 10.72 -14.09
C THR A 267 -2.82 10.79 -15.59
N THR A 268 -3.21 9.74 -16.32
CA THR A 268 -3.24 9.74 -17.80
C THR A 268 -4.44 10.50 -18.37
N LEU A 269 -5.48 10.73 -17.56
CA LEU A 269 -6.67 11.44 -17.98
C LEU A 269 -6.37 12.93 -18.19
N ALA A 270 -6.88 13.48 -19.28
CA ALA A 270 -6.76 14.91 -19.60
C ALA A 270 -7.81 15.75 -18.85
N ASP A 271 -7.84 15.60 -17.51
CA ASP A 271 -8.74 16.29 -16.59
C ASP A 271 -7.96 16.86 -15.39
N ASP A 272 -8.64 17.63 -14.55
CA ASP A 272 -8.09 18.17 -13.30
C ASP A 272 -7.80 17.04 -12.30
N LEU A 273 -6.83 17.25 -11.40
CA LEU A 273 -6.48 16.29 -10.34
C LEU A 273 -7.43 16.44 -9.14
N PRO A 274 -7.60 15.38 -8.32
CA PRO A 274 -8.16 15.57 -6.98
C PRO A 274 -7.31 16.58 -6.22
N GLU A 275 -7.94 17.58 -5.58
CA GLU A 275 -7.23 18.63 -4.84
C GLU A 275 -6.62 18.08 -3.55
N SER A 276 -7.36 17.22 -2.86
CA SER A 276 -6.99 16.61 -1.58
C SER A 276 -7.13 15.09 -1.59
N VAL A 277 -6.43 14.43 -0.67
CA VAL A 277 -6.63 13.02 -0.34
C VAL A 277 -8.09 12.69 -0.01
N PHE A 278 -8.90 13.66 0.45
CA PHE A 278 -10.33 13.45 0.71
C PHE A 278 -11.19 13.41 -0.56
N ASP A 279 -10.73 14.01 -1.65
CA ASP A 279 -11.49 14.15 -2.90
C ASP A 279 -11.27 12.98 -3.87
N VAL A 280 -10.26 12.13 -3.61
CA VAL A 280 -9.88 11.03 -4.52
C VAL A 280 -11.04 10.09 -4.80
N ARG A 281 -11.85 9.77 -3.78
CA ARG A 281 -13.02 8.90 -3.96
C ARG A 281 -14.00 9.50 -4.97
N ASP A 282 -14.40 10.75 -4.74
CA ASP A 282 -15.39 11.43 -5.56
C ASP A 282 -14.85 11.63 -6.99
N TRP A 283 -13.56 11.98 -7.10
CA TRP A 283 -12.87 12.06 -8.38
C TRP A 283 -12.91 10.72 -9.14
N VAL A 284 -12.62 9.59 -8.49
CA VAL A 284 -12.71 8.27 -9.13
C VAL A 284 -14.15 7.95 -9.54
N ASP A 285 -15.14 8.29 -8.71
CA ASP A 285 -16.56 8.07 -9.01
C ASP A 285 -17.02 8.87 -10.24
N GLU A 286 -16.51 10.08 -10.45
CA GLU A 286 -16.83 10.93 -11.60
C GLU A 286 -16.20 10.45 -12.91
N HIS A 287 -15.01 9.85 -12.86
CA HIS A 287 -14.23 9.48 -14.04
C HIS A 287 -14.43 8.03 -14.49
N VAL A 288 -15.11 7.21 -13.69
CA VAL A 288 -15.39 5.82 -14.03
C VAL A 288 -16.84 5.72 -14.49
N ALA A 289 -17.03 5.27 -15.74
CA ALA A 289 -18.37 5.05 -16.28
C ALA A 289 -19.17 4.10 -15.39
N ASP A 290 -20.45 4.45 -15.17
CA ASP A 290 -21.35 3.72 -14.28
C ASP A 290 -21.47 2.25 -14.72
N SER A 291 -20.75 1.37 -14.03
CA SER A 291 -20.69 -0.06 -14.32
C SER A 291 -21.94 -0.81 -13.84
N ASP A 292 -22.83 -0.10 -13.13
CA ASP A 292 -24.03 -0.65 -12.49
C ASP A 292 -25.02 -1.28 -13.48
N ASP A 293 -25.01 -0.85 -14.75
CA ASP A 293 -25.92 -1.35 -15.78
C ASP A 293 -25.65 -2.80 -16.22
N ARG A 294 -24.55 -3.43 -15.78
CA ARG A 294 -24.20 -4.82 -16.19
C ARG A 294 -24.06 -5.82 -15.05
N ARG A 295 -24.86 -5.66 -13.99
CA ARG A 295 -25.24 -6.80 -13.13
C ARG A 295 -25.92 -7.95 -13.93
N ALA A 296 -26.30 -7.69 -15.17
CA ALA A 296 -26.86 -8.64 -16.11
C ALA A 296 -25.82 -9.70 -16.55
N GLU A 297 -25.95 -10.89 -15.96
CA GLU A 297 -25.41 -12.18 -16.42
C GLU A 297 -23.91 -12.45 -16.19
N ARG A 298 -23.47 -12.47 -14.91
CA ARG A 298 -22.27 -13.25 -14.56
C ARG A 298 -22.54 -14.71 -14.88
N GLN A 299 -21.99 -15.20 -15.99
CA GLN A 299 -22.03 -16.61 -16.33
C GLN A 299 -21.08 -17.37 -15.37
N PRO A 300 -21.46 -18.58 -14.90
CA PRO A 300 -20.54 -19.43 -14.16
C PRO A 300 -19.25 -19.63 -14.96
N ALA A 301 -18.11 -19.72 -14.26
CA ALA A 301 -16.87 -20.10 -14.92
C ALA A 301 -17.06 -21.44 -15.63
N VAL A 302 -16.81 -21.45 -16.95
CA VAL A 302 -16.84 -22.68 -17.74
C VAL A 302 -15.49 -23.37 -17.54
N MET A 303 -15.52 -24.57 -16.99
CA MET A 303 -14.34 -25.43 -16.91
C MET A 303 -14.56 -26.64 -17.82
N ASP A 304 -13.62 -26.87 -18.73
CA ASP A 304 -13.62 -28.07 -19.58
C ASP A 304 -13.23 -29.33 -18.80
N THR A 305 -12.59 -29.17 -17.64
CA THR A 305 -12.20 -30.27 -16.76
C THR A 305 -13.39 -30.72 -15.92
N THR A 306 -13.67 -32.02 -15.92
CA THR A 306 -14.76 -32.58 -15.12
C THR A 306 -14.40 -32.61 -13.64
N GLU A 307 -15.42 -32.68 -12.78
CA GLU A 307 -15.21 -32.84 -11.34
C GLU A 307 -14.41 -34.12 -11.02
N GLU A 308 -14.67 -35.22 -11.74
CA GLU A 308 -13.93 -36.48 -11.59
C GLU A 308 -12.44 -36.30 -11.93
N GLN A 309 -12.13 -35.62 -13.04
CA GLN A 309 -10.74 -35.30 -13.38
C GLN A 309 -10.07 -34.43 -12.32
N LEU A 310 -10.81 -33.46 -11.75
CA LEU A 310 -10.29 -32.63 -10.68
C LEU A 310 -10.05 -33.45 -9.38
N ARG A 311 -10.90 -34.43 -9.06
CA ARG A 311 -10.69 -35.36 -7.93
C ARG A 311 -9.50 -36.29 -8.16
N ASP A 312 -9.37 -36.86 -9.36
CA ASP A 312 -8.24 -37.72 -9.73
C ASP A 312 -6.90 -36.98 -9.69
N LEU A 313 -6.91 -35.68 -10.02
CA LEU A 313 -5.75 -34.79 -9.90
C LEU A 313 -5.52 -34.29 -8.47
N GLY A 314 -6.42 -34.59 -7.53
CA GLY A 314 -6.34 -34.16 -6.13
C GLY A 314 -6.67 -32.69 -5.91
N TYR A 315 -7.30 -32.01 -6.87
CA TYR A 315 -7.82 -30.64 -6.71
C TYR A 315 -9.12 -30.59 -5.91
N LEU A 316 -9.86 -31.70 -5.84
CA LEU A 316 -11.11 -31.83 -5.08
C LEU A 316 -11.06 -33.09 -4.21
N GLU A 317 -11.68 -33.01 -3.02
CA GLU A 317 -11.90 -34.15 -2.10
C GLU A 317 -13.15 -34.93 -2.47
#